data_AF-A0A2V7BDK4-F1
#
_entry.id   AF-A0A2V7BDK4-F1
#
_cell.length_a   1.000
_cell.length_b   1.000
_cell.length_c   1.000
_cell.angle_alpha   90.00
_cell.angle_beta   90.00
_cell.angle_gamma   90.00
#
_symmetry.space_group_name_H-M   'P 1'
#
loop_
_entity.id
_entity.type
_entity.pdbx_description
1 polymer ?
#
loop_
_entity_poly.entity_id
_entity_poly.type
_entity_poly.pdbx_seq_one_letter_code
_entity_poly.pdbx_strand_id
1 'polypeptide(L)'
;MTMTPRYWNMWWTLTMAAAELTLLVVVLEALGILQDVGLALGVAGVLLTIVFGLTASTRSSLTGFRGGVVPRLDRIITLLEERLPPTTT
;
A
#
# COMPACT_ATOMS: atom_id res chain seq x y z
N MET A 1 25.32 -4.04 -11.06
CA MET A 1 24.26 -3.33 -10.31
C MET A 1 22.97 -4.09 -10.52
N THR A 2 22.57 -4.92 -9.56
CA THR A 2 21.29 -5.61 -9.61
C THR A 2 20.19 -4.56 -9.41
N MET A 3 19.51 -4.19 -10.49
CA MET A 3 18.29 -3.40 -10.36
C MET A 3 17.29 -4.28 -9.62
N THR A 4 17.15 -4.08 -8.30
CA THR A 4 16.03 -4.61 -7.55
C THR A 4 14.77 -4.26 -8.34
N PRO A 5 13.90 -5.22 -8.70
CA PRO A 5 12.67 -4.90 -9.40
C PRO A 5 11.92 -3.88 -8.54
N ARG A 6 11.84 -2.64 -9.04
CA ARG A 6 11.13 -1.56 -8.38
C ARG A 6 9.66 -1.91 -8.50
N TYR A 7 9.16 -2.64 -7.52
CA TYR A 7 7.77 -3.02 -7.42
C TYR A 7 6.91 -1.75 -7.46
N TRP A 8 6.30 -1.51 -8.61
CA TRP A 8 5.44 -0.37 -8.83
C TRP A 8 4.15 -0.57 -8.03
N ASN A 9 3.88 0.34 -7.09
CA ASN A 9 2.67 0.26 -6.28
C ASN A 9 1.49 0.85 -7.05
N MET A 10 0.82 0.01 -7.85
CA MET A 10 -0.39 0.40 -8.60
C MET A 10 -1.45 1.07 -7.71
N TRP A 11 -1.60 0.59 -6.48
CA TRP A 11 -2.57 1.12 -5.52
C TRP A 11 -2.22 2.53 -5.05
N TRP A 12 -0.93 2.84 -4.95
CA TRP A 12 -0.48 4.21 -4.70
C TRP A 12 -0.84 5.13 -5.86
N THR A 13 -0.67 4.68 -7.11
CA THR A 13 -1.08 5.45 -8.30
C THR A 13 -2.59 5.71 -8.29
N LEU A 14 -3.40 4.70 -7.97
CA LEU A 14 -4.86 4.87 -7.85
C LEU A 14 -5.24 5.86 -6.74
N THR A 15 -4.50 5.87 -5.63
CA THR A 15 -4.69 6.84 -4.54
C THR A 15 -4.43 8.26 -5.03
N MET A 16 -3.31 8.49 -5.72
CA MET A 16 -2.98 9.80 -6.27
C MET A 16 -4.01 10.26 -7.31
N ALA A 17 -4.41 9.37 -8.21
CA ALA A 17 -5.43 9.67 -9.22
C ALA A 17 -6.79 10.00 -8.59
N ALA A 18 -7.21 9.25 -7.57
CA ALA A 18 -8.44 9.55 -6.82
C ALA A 18 -8.35 10.89 -6.09
N ALA A 19 -7.22 11.19 -5.45
CA ALA A 19 -7.00 12.46 -4.76
C ALA A 19 -7.05 13.65 -5.73
N GLU A 20 -6.40 13.54 -6.89
CA GLU A 20 -6.38 14.57 -7.92
C GLU A 20 -7.76 14.80 -8.53
N LEU A 21 -8.49 13.73 -8.83
CA LEU A 21 -9.86 13.82 -9.33
C LEU A 21 -10.81 14.43 -8.28
N THR A 22 -10.62 14.10 -7.00
CA THR A 22 -11.38 14.70 -5.90
C THR A 22 -11.07 16.19 -5.77
N LEU A 23 -9.80 16.58 -5.88
CA LEU A 23 -9.40 17.99 -5.88
C LEU A 23 -10.09 18.75 -7.02
N LEU A 24 -10.14 18.17 -8.21
CA LEU A 24 -10.80 18.75 -9.37
C LEU A 24 -12.31 18.94 -9.13
N VAL A 25 -12.98 17.94 -8.55
CA VAL A 25 -14.39 18.05 -8.14
C VAL A 25 -14.61 19.19 -7.14
N VAL A 26 -13.73 19.30 -6.14
CA VAL A 26 -13.81 20.39 -5.14
C VAL A 26 -13.64 21.76 -5.79
N VAL A 27 -12.72 21.90 -6.75
CA VAL A 27 -12.52 23.14 -7.49
C VAL A 27 -13.76 23.50 -8.32
N LEU A 28 -14.33 22.53 -9.04
CA LEU A 28 -15.55 22.76 -9.83
C LEU A 28 -16.76 23.10 -8.94
N GLU A 29 -16.84 22.49 -7.76
CA GLU A 29 -17.85 22.82 -6.75
C GLU A 29 -17.68 24.25 -6.22
N ALA A 30 -16.45 24.68 -5.94
CA ALA A 30 -16.16 26.04 -5.51
C ALA A 30 -16.52 27.10 -6.57
N LEU A 31 -16.48 26.73 -7.85
CA LEU A 31 -16.96 27.56 -8.97
C LEU A 31 -18.50 27.57 -9.10
N GLY A 32 -19.22 26.81 -8.27
CA GLY A 32 -20.67 26.70 -8.28
C GLY A 32 -21.24 25.87 -9.44
N ILE A 33 -20.39 25.06 -10.10
CA ILE A 33 -20.78 24.30 -11.30
C ILE A 33 -21.60 23.05 -10.96
N LEU A 34 -21.25 22.33 -9.88
CA LEU A 34 -21.88 21.04 -9.56
C LEU A 34 -22.93 21.09 -8.44
N GLN A 35 -22.86 22.04 -7.52
CA GLN A 35 -23.80 22.19 -6.40
C GLN A 35 -23.93 20.87 -5.59
N ASP A 36 -25.14 20.33 -5.44
CA ASP A 36 -25.38 19.13 -4.64
C ASP A 36 -24.64 17.88 -5.16
N VAL A 37 -24.38 17.81 -6.48
CA VAL A 37 -23.65 16.69 -7.09
C VAL A 37 -22.16 16.74 -6.75
N GLY A 38 -21.59 17.94 -6.61
CA GLY A 38 -20.17 18.12 -6.33
C GLY A 38 -19.83 17.72 -4.91
N LEU A 39 -20.74 17.99 -3.96
CA LEU A 39 -20.59 17.58 -2.58
C LEU A 39 -20.64 16.06 -2.42
N ALA A 40 -21.58 15.39 -3.10
CA ALA A 40 -21.66 13.92 -3.11
C ALA A 40 -20.41 13.26 -3.74
N LEU A 41 -19.96 13.78 -4.89
CA LEU A 41 -18.75 13.29 -5.55
C LEU A 41 -17.47 13.56 -4.73
N GLY A 42 -17.40 14.70 -4.04
CA GLY A 42 -16.29 15.04 -3.15
C GLY A 42 -16.17 14.05 -2.00
N VAL A 43 -17.28 13.75 -1.32
CA VAL A 43 -17.30 12.75 -0.23
C VAL A 43 -16.89 11.37 -0.74
N ALA A 44 -17.44 10.93 -1.88
CA ALA A 44 -17.08 9.65 -2.48
C ALA A 44 -15.58 9.59 -2.86
N GLY A 45 -15.05 10.67 -3.42
CA GLY A 45 -13.64 10.79 -3.80
C GLY A 45 -12.69 10.75 -2.60
N VAL A 46 -13.03 11.42 -1.50
CA VAL A 46 -12.28 11.35 -0.24
C VAL A 46 -12.27 9.92 0.31
N LEU A 47 -13.44 9.25 0.35
CA LEU A 47 -13.54 7.86 0.82
C LEU A 47 -12.69 6.91 -0.01
N LEU A 48 -12.75 7.01 -1.34
CA LEU A 48 -11.93 6.22 -2.27
C LEU A 48 -10.43 6.47 -2.03
N THR A 49 -10.03 7.72 -1.84
CA THR A 49 -8.64 8.08 -1.57
C THR A 49 -8.14 7.44 -0.28
N ILE A 50 -8.94 7.46 0.79
CA ILE A 50 -8.60 6.82 2.06
C ILE A 50 -8.44 5.30 1.87
N VAL A 51 -9.41 4.65 1.22
CA VAL A 51 -9.40 3.20 1.01
C VAL A 51 -8.19 2.75 0.18
N PHE A 52 -7.90 3.45 -0.93
CA PHE A 52 -6.75 3.13 -1.76
C PHE A 52 -5.43 3.40 -1.04
N GLY A 53 -5.32 4.49 -0.28
CA GLY A 53 -4.12 4.81 0.48
C GLY A 53 -3.81 3.79 1.57
N LEU A 54 -4.84 3.36 2.32
CA LEU A 54 -4.71 2.29 3.32
C LEU A 54 -4.33 0.95 2.68
N THR A 55 -4.95 0.62 1.55
CA THR A 55 -4.66 -0.63 0.82
C THR A 55 -3.23 -0.63 0.27
N ALA A 56 -2.79 0.49 -0.31
CA ALA A 56 -1.44 0.68 -0.82
C ALA A 56 -0.39 0.53 0.28
N SER A 57 -0.63 1.13 1.44
CA SER A 57 0.25 1.07 2.61
C SER A 57 0.33 -0.35 3.17
N THR A 58 -0.81 -1.01 3.32
CA THR A 58 -0.88 -2.39 3.84
C THR A 58 -0.13 -3.37 2.94
N ARG A 59 -0.34 -3.29 1.62
CA ARG A 59 0.39 -4.16 0.67
C ARG A 59 1.88 -3.88 0.68
N SER A 60 2.29 -2.61 0.74
CA SER A 60 3.71 -2.26 0.82
C SER A 60 4.37 -2.85 2.08
N SER A 61 3.71 -2.75 3.23
CA SER A 61 4.19 -3.33 4.50
C SER A 61 4.30 -4.85 4.44
N LEU A 62 3.30 -5.54 3.87
CA LEU A 62 3.34 -7.00 3.70
C LEU A 62 4.45 -7.45 2.75
N THR A 63 4.68 -6.71 1.66
CA THR A 63 5.79 -6.99 0.75
C THR A 63 7.15 -6.78 1.45
N GLY A 64 7.30 -5.72 2.24
CA GLY A 64 8.50 -5.49 3.05
C GLY A 64 8.74 -6.59 4.08
N PHE A 65 7.69 -7.06 4.75
CA PHE A 65 7.78 -8.15 5.71
C PHE A 65 8.19 -9.48 5.05
N ARG A 66 7.56 -9.86 3.94
CA ARG A 66 7.93 -11.08 3.19
C ARG A 66 9.34 -11.02 2.61
N GLY A 67 9.75 -9.86 2.09
CA GLY A 67 11.08 -9.70 1.50
C GLY A 67 12.23 -9.61 2.51
N GLY A 68 11.96 -9.06 3.70
CA GLY A 68 13.01 -8.77 4.69
C GLY A 68 13.04 -9.69 5.91
N VAL A 69 11.87 -10.10 6.41
CA VAL A 69 11.76 -10.82 7.70
C VAL A 69 11.77 -12.32 7.51
N VAL A 70 10.98 -12.85 6.58
CA VAL A 70 10.90 -14.29 6.28
C VAL A 70 12.27 -14.92 5.98
N PRO A 71 13.08 -14.41 5.04
CA PRO A 71 14.39 -15.02 4.75
C PRO A 71 15.39 -14.90 5.92
N ARG A 72 15.24 -13.92 6.81
CA ARG A 72 16.07 -13.83 8.01
C ARG A 72 15.65 -14.85 9.06
N LEU A 73 14.35 -15.09 9.23
CA LEU A 73 13.82 -16.13 10.11
C LEU A 73 14.25 -17.52 9.64
N ASP A 74 14.14 -17.81 8.34
CA ASP A 74 14.62 -19.08 7.78
C ASP A 74 16.11 -19.29 8.05
N ARG A 75 16.93 -18.24 7.84
CA ARG A 75 18.37 -18.31 8.13
C ARG A 75 18.65 -18.60 9.61
N ILE A 76 17.89 -18.01 10.53
CA ILE A 76 18.02 -18.26 11.97
C ILE A 76 17.65 -19.71 12.30
N ILE A 77 16.55 -20.22 11.74
CA ILE A 77 16.11 -21.62 11.93
C ILE A 77 17.18 -22.59 11.44
N THR A 78 17.70 -22.41 10.22
CA THR A 78 18.75 -23.29 9.67
C THR A 78 20.02 -23.29 10.54
N LEU A 79 20.44 -22.12 11.03
CA LEU A 79 21.60 -22.02 11.92
C LEU A 79 21.36 -22.67 13.29
N LEU A 80 20.12 -22.64 13.79
CA LEU A 80 19.73 -23.32 15.03
C LEU A 80 19.69 -24.84 14.85
N GLU A 81 19.16 -25.33 13.74
CA GLU A 81 19.16 -26.77 13.40
C GLU A 81 20.58 -27.32 13.22
N GLU A 82 21.48 -26.56 12.60
CA GLU A 82 22.89 -26.96 12.42
C GLU A 82 23.68 -26.97 13.75
N ARG A 83 23.23 -26.19 14.75
CA ARG A 83 23.90 -26.05 16.04
C ARG A 83 23.32 -26.94 17.15
N LEU A 84 22.14 -27.53 16.97
CA LEU A 84 21.55 -28.44 17.95
C LEU A 84 22.04 -29.88 17.70
N PRO A 85 22.64 -30.56 18.70
CA PRO A 85 22.90 -31.99 18.58
C PRO A 85 21.56 -32.76 18.49
N PRO A 86 21.51 -33.89 17.77
CA PRO A 86 20.29 -34.66 17.61
C PRO A 86 19.78 -35.09 18.99
N THR A 87 18.56 -34.65 19.33
CA THR A 87 17.84 -35.14 20.50
C THR A 87 17.64 -36.65 20.30
N THR A 88 18.47 -37.43 20.97
CA THR A 88 18.41 -38.89 20.99
C THR A 88 17.19 -39.24 21.83
N THR A 89 16.11 -39.66 21.15
CA THR A 89 14.96 -40.33 21.77
C THR A 89 15.36 -41.72 22.25
#